data_AF-A2RC41-F1
#
_entry.id   AF-A2RC41-F1
#
_cell.length_a   1.000
_cell.length_b   1.000
_cell.length_c   1.000
_cell.angle_alpha   90.00
_cell.angle_beta   90.00
_cell.angle_gamma   90.00
#
_symmetry.space_group_name_H-M   'P 1'
#
loop_
_entity.id
_entity.type
_entity.pdbx_description
1 polymer ?
#
loop_
_entity_poly.entity_id
_entity_poly.type
_entity_poly.pdbx_seq_one_letter_code
_entity_poly.pdbx_strand_id
1 'polypeptide(L)'
;MAYRKLGRTSSQRKAMLRDLTTDLLINESIVTTEARAKEIRKTVEKMITLGKRGDLHARRQAAAYVRNEIASENYDEVTDKYTSTTALQKLFSEIAPRYAERNGGYTRILKTEPRRGDAAPMAIIELV
;
A
#
# COMPACT_ATOMS: atom_id res chain seq x y z
N MET A 1 -15.19 -14.74 -6.11
CA MET A 1 -15.01 -13.33 -6.51
C MET A 1 -14.19 -13.26 -7.79
N ALA A 2 -14.73 -12.63 -8.84
CA ALA A 2 -13.96 -12.36 -10.06
C ALA A 2 -12.80 -11.38 -9.76
N TYR A 3 -11.61 -11.71 -10.24
CA TYR A 3 -10.42 -10.86 -10.13
C TYR A 3 -9.79 -10.64 -11.51
N ARG A 4 -9.13 -9.50 -11.71
CA ARG A 4 -8.41 -9.23 -12.97
C ARG A 4 -7.13 -10.07 -13.05
N LYS A 5 -6.87 -10.69 -14.21
CA LYS A 5 -5.66 -11.49 -14.46
C LYS A 5 -4.40 -10.62 -14.66
N LEU A 6 -4.55 -9.34 -15.03
CA LEU A 6 -3.45 -8.37 -15.21
C LEU A 6 -2.35 -8.80 -16.20
N GLY A 7 -2.64 -9.77 -17.09
CA GLY A 7 -1.67 -10.31 -18.04
C GLY A 7 -0.49 -11.05 -17.38
N ARG A 8 -0.63 -11.51 -16.13
CA ARG A 8 0.45 -12.19 -15.38
C ARG A 8 0.00 -13.55 -14.87
N THR A 9 0.97 -14.45 -14.70
CA THR A 9 0.76 -15.72 -14.01
C THR A 9 0.43 -15.48 -12.53
N SER A 10 -0.14 -16.48 -11.85
CA SER A 10 -0.63 -16.34 -10.48
C SER A 10 0.47 -15.89 -9.49
N SER A 11 1.66 -16.47 -9.58
CA SER A 11 2.82 -16.13 -8.74
C SER A 11 3.31 -14.71 -8.97
N GLN A 12 3.51 -14.32 -10.23
CA GLN A 12 3.95 -12.97 -10.62
C GLN A 12 2.91 -11.91 -10.25
N ARG A 13 1.62 -12.22 -10.42
CA ARG A 13 0.53 -11.34 -10.01
C ARG A 13 0.54 -11.11 -8.50
N LYS A 14 0.72 -12.18 -7.71
CA LYS A 14 0.80 -12.08 -6.24
C LYS A 14 1.98 -11.22 -5.81
N ALA A 15 3.17 -11.44 -6.38
CA ALA A 15 4.35 -10.64 -6.08
C ALA A 15 4.11 -9.16 -6.37
N MET A 16 3.64 -8.84 -7.59
CA MET A 16 3.36 -7.45 -8.00
C MET A 16 2.37 -6.73 -7.09
N LEU A 17 1.29 -7.40 -6.68
CA LEU A 17 0.31 -6.77 -5.80
C LEU A 17 0.86 -6.52 -4.40
N ARG A 18 1.81 -7.34 -3.92
CA ARG A 18 2.51 -7.10 -2.65
C ARG A 18 3.43 -5.89 -2.77
N ASP A 19 4.19 -5.81 -3.86
CA ASP A 19 5.13 -4.73 -4.13
C ASP A 19 4.36 -3.40 -4.18
N LEU A 20 3.36 -3.29 -5.07
CA LEU A 20 2.58 -2.06 -5.23
C LEU A 20 1.75 -1.68 -3.98
N THR A 21 1.33 -2.66 -3.17
CA THR A 21 0.69 -2.36 -1.88
C THR A 21 1.69 -1.76 -0.91
N THR A 22 2.93 -2.27 -0.89
CA THR A 22 3.98 -1.76 -0.02
C THR A 22 4.40 -0.36 -0.46
N ASP A 23 4.59 -0.14 -1.76
CA ASP A 23 4.88 1.18 -2.33
C ASP A 23 3.83 2.22 -1.96
N LEU A 24 2.54 1.86 -2.00
CA LEU A 24 1.46 2.78 -1.63
C LEU A 24 1.45 3.10 -0.13
N LEU A 25 1.82 2.16 0.73
CA LEU A 25 1.94 2.41 2.17
C LEU A 25 3.15 3.30 2.49
N ILE A 26 4.24 3.17 1.72
CA ILE A 26 5.43 4.00 1.89
C ILE A 26 5.17 5.42 1.40
N ASN A 27 4.75 5.57 0.14
CA ASN A 27 4.68 6.86 -0.55
C ASN A 27 3.34 7.59 -0.39
N GLU A 28 2.32 6.95 0.18
CA GLU A 28 0.93 7.42 0.29
C GLU A 28 0.20 7.68 -1.04
N SER A 29 0.92 7.83 -2.16
CA SER A 29 0.38 7.91 -3.52
C SER A 29 1.31 7.22 -4.53
N ILE A 30 0.72 6.55 -5.52
CA ILE A 30 1.47 5.95 -6.64
C ILE A 30 0.73 6.16 -7.97
N VAL A 31 1.49 6.33 -9.05
CA VAL A 31 0.98 6.40 -10.42
C VAL A 31 1.08 5.02 -11.07
N THR A 32 -0.04 4.46 -11.51
CA THR A 32 -0.06 3.12 -12.15
C THR A 32 -1.16 3.02 -13.21
N THR A 33 -1.31 1.86 -13.85
CA THR A 33 -2.43 1.62 -14.79
C THR A 33 -3.75 1.48 -14.03
N GLU A 34 -4.86 1.92 -14.61
CA GLU A 34 -6.19 1.86 -13.99
C GLU A 34 -6.55 0.44 -13.49
N ALA A 35 -6.22 -0.59 -14.28
CA ALA A 35 -6.47 -1.99 -13.93
C ALA A 35 -5.71 -2.44 -12.67
N ARG A 36 -4.45 -2.01 -12.52
CA ARG A 36 -3.62 -2.31 -11.34
C ARG A 36 -4.14 -1.53 -10.13
N ALA A 37 -4.43 -0.24 -10.27
CA ALA A 37 -4.97 0.59 -9.19
C ALA A 37 -6.24 -0.02 -8.58
N LYS A 38 -7.17 -0.47 -9.43
CA LYS A 38 -8.42 -1.11 -8.98
C LYS A 38 -8.22 -2.45 -8.25
N GLU A 39 -7.14 -3.18 -8.53
CA GLU A 39 -6.80 -4.41 -7.81
C GLU A 39 -6.08 -4.13 -6.49
N ILE A 40 -5.14 -3.18 -6.48
CA ILE A 40 -4.36 -2.78 -5.30
C ILE A 40 -5.26 -2.16 -4.22
N ARG A 41 -6.30 -1.42 -4.60
CA ARG A 41 -7.31 -0.89 -3.65
C ARG A 41 -7.78 -1.96 -2.67
N LYS A 42 -8.13 -3.15 -3.17
CA LYS A 42 -8.66 -4.25 -2.33
C LYS A 42 -7.63 -4.78 -1.34
N THR A 43 -6.36 -4.81 -1.72
CA THR A 43 -5.29 -5.35 -0.87
C THR A 43 -4.87 -4.34 0.17
N VAL A 44 -4.73 -3.06 -0.21
CA VAL A 44 -4.38 -1.96 0.69
C VAL A 44 -5.46 -1.75 1.74
N GLU A 45 -6.74 -1.70 1.36
CA GLU A 45 -7.82 -1.49 2.33
C GLU A 45 -7.88 -2.61 3.37
N LYS A 46 -7.57 -3.85 2.97
CA LYS A 46 -7.44 -4.97 3.91
C LYS A 46 -6.25 -4.80 4.85
N MET A 47 -5.10 -4.33 4.36
CA MET A 47 -3.93 -4.09 5.22
C MET A 47 -4.21 -3.00 6.24
N ILE A 48 -4.87 -1.91 5.84
CA ILE A 48 -5.29 -0.83 6.76
C ILE A 48 -6.28 -1.36 7.80
N THR A 49 -7.22 -2.21 7.40
CA THR A 49 -8.17 -2.84 8.32
C THR A 49 -7.46 -3.73 9.36
N LEU A 50 -6.44 -4.49 8.96
CA LEU A 50 -5.59 -5.23 9.90
C LEU A 50 -4.82 -4.28 10.82
N GLY A 51 -4.30 -3.17 10.27
CA GLY A 51 -3.68 -2.10 11.05
C GLY A 51 -4.58 -1.58 12.16
N LYS A 52 -5.85 -1.26 11.84
CA LYS A 52 -6.85 -0.77 12.80
C LYS A 52 -7.15 -1.74 13.94
N ARG A 53 -7.03 -3.06 13.72
CA ARG A 53 -7.22 -4.04 14.79
C ARG A 53 -6.13 -3.96 15.85
N GLY A 54 -4.91 -3.57 15.50
CA GLY A 54 -3.79 -3.37 16.43
C GLY A 54 -3.27 -4.63 17.15
N ASP A 55 -3.94 -5.78 17.05
CA ASP A 55 -3.56 -7.01 17.74
C ASP A 55 -2.31 -7.70 17.12
N LEU A 56 -1.63 -8.55 17.90
CA LEU A 56 -0.44 -9.27 17.46
C LEU A 56 -0.74 -10.19 16.26
N HIS A 57 -1.94 -10.75 16.19
CA HIS A 57 -2.34 -11.65 15.12
C HIS A 57 -2.47 -10.91 13.78
N ALA A 58 -3.09 -9.73 13.78
CA ALA A 58 -3.24 -8.84 12.66
C ALA A 58 -1.87 -8.33 12.18
N ARG A 59 -0.95 -8.05 13.11
CA ARG A 59 0.44 -7.71 12.77
C ARG A 59 1.14 -8.84 12.03
N ARG A 60 0.98 -10.09 12.48
CA ARG A 60 1.54 -11.28 11.78
C ARG A 60 0.91 -11.50 10.41
N GLN A 61 -0.40 -11.30 10.28
CA GLN A 61 -1.11 -11.40 8.99
C GLN A 61 -0.65 -10.33 8.00
N ALA A 62 -0.49 -9.08 8.46
CA ALA A 62 0.04 -7.99 7.62
C ALA A 62 1.49 -8.27 7.21
N ALA A 63 2.34 -8.76 8.12
CA ALA A 63 3.74 -9.11 7.84
C ALA A 63 3.90 -10.22 6.80
N ALA A 64 2.95 -11.15 6.71
CA ALA A 64 2.96 -12.17 5.67
C ALA A 64 2.76 -11.59 4.25
N TYR A 65 2.15 -10.41 4.14
CA TYR A 65 1.80 -9.79 2.85
C TYR A 65 2.69 -8.59 2.49
N VAL A 66 2.91 -7.66 3.40
CA VAL A 66 3.74 -6.46 3.16
C VAL A 66 5.22 -6.86 2.98
N ARG A 67 5.95 -6.15 2.12
CA ARG A 67 7.40 -6.38 1.94
C ARG A 67 8.18 -5.80 3.11
N ASN A 68 9.34 -6.40 3.41
CA ASN A 68 10.23 -5.90 4.44
C ASN A 68 11.08 -4.77 3.87
N GLU A 69 10.47 -3.60 3.76
CA GLU A 69 11.07 -2.39 3.20
C GLU A 69 11.04 -1.27 4.23
N ILE A 70 12.03 -0.40 4.14
CA ILE A 70 12.17 0.77 5.00
C ILE A 70 11.31 1.89 4.38
N ALA A 71 10.43 2.48 5.18
CA ALA A 71 9.54 3.55 4.75
C ALA A 71 10.13 4.94 5.01
N SER A 72 10.83 5.12 6.13
CA SER A 72 11.51 6.36 6.48
C SER A 72 12.73 6.09 7.34
N GLU A 73 13.80 6.83 7.11
CA GLU A 73 14.99 6.86 7.94
C GLU A 73 15.13 8.28 8.48
N ASN A 74 14.96 8.44 9.79
CA ASN A 74 15.12 9.72 10.46
C ASN A 74 16.36 9.68 11.33
N TYR A 75 17.18 10.72 11.25
CA TYR A 75 18.30 10.94 12.16
C TYR A 75 17.85 11.89 13.27
N ASP A 76 17.97 11.43 14.51
CA ASP A 76 17.71 12.26 15.68
C ASP A 76 19.04 12.84 16.20
N GLU A 77 19.25 14.14 15.97
CA GLU A 77 20.44 14.89 16.37
C GLU A 77 20.70 14.86 17.89
N VAL A 78 19.64 14.77 18.70
CA VAL A 78 19.76 14.81 20.17
C VAL A 78 20.30 13.49 20.70
N THR A 79 19.85 12.38 20.12
CA THR A 79 20.19 11.03 20.57
C THR A 79 21.34 10.42 19.77
N ASP A 80 21.80 11.07 18.69
CA ASP A 80 22.79 10.58 17.73
C ASP A 80 22.42 9.18 17.19
N LYS A 81 21.14 8.98 16.88
CA LYS A 81 20.59 7.68 16.46
C LYS A 81 19.76 7.79 15.19
N TYR A 82 19.94 6.80 14.33
CA TYR A 82 19.08 6.55 13.18
C TYR A 82 17.89 5.68 13.61
N THR A 83 16.67 6.18 13.39
CA THR A 83 15.44 5.41 13.56
C THR A 83 14.91 5.04 12.18
N SER A 84 14.96 3.75 11.86
CA SER A 84 14.38 3.19 10.64
C SER A 84 12.97 2.65 10.91
N THR A 85 11.98 3.22 10.23
CA THR A 85 10.60 2.77 10.29
C THR A 85 10.33 1.89 9.09
N THR A 86 10.02 0.62 9.31
CA THR A 86 9.58 -0.30 8.26
C THR A 86 8.18 0.06 7.76
N ALA A 87 7.83 -0.33 6.52
CA ALA A 87 6.48 -0.14 5.97
C ALA A 87 5.39 -0.76 6.86
N LEU A 88 5.69 -1.90 7.50
CA LEU A 88 4.80 -2.52 8.47
C LEU A 88 4.63 -1.65 9.74
N GLN A 89 5.72 -1.08 10.27
CA GLN A 89 5.60 -0.18 11.41
C GLN A 89 4.77 1.06 11.04
N LYS A 90 5.07 1.72 9.92
CA LYS A 90 4.32 2.88 9.41
C LYS A 90 2.82 2.60 9.29
N LEU A 91 2.45 1.41 8.78
CA LEU A 91 1.05 0.98 8.70
C LEU A 91 0.33 1.02 10.05
N PHE A 92 0.97 0.54 11.12
CA PHE A 92 0.36 0.44 12.45
C PHE A 92 0.50 1.72 13.28
N SER A 93 1.59 2.49 13.12
CA SER A 93 1.86 3.70 13.91
C SER A 93 1.22 4.96 13.35
N GLU A 94 1.18 5.10 12.02
CA GLU A 94 0.76 6.36 11.37
C GLU A 94 -0.55 6.17 10.59
N ILE A 95 -0.60 5.18 9.69
CA ILE A 95 -1.70 5.04 8.73
C ILE A 95 -2.98 4.53 9.43
N ALA A 96 -2.87 3.49 10.24
CA ALA A 96 -4.03 2.90 10.91
C ALA A 96 -4.73 3.86 11.89
N PRO A 97 -4.02 4.61 12.76
CA PRO A 97 -4.63 5.61 13.62
C PRO A 97 -5.32 6.74 12.84
N ARG A 98 -4.74 7.19 11.71
CA ARG A 98 -5.35 8.19 10.81
C ARG A 98 -6.76 7.78 10.35
N TYR A 99 -7.04 6.47 10.29
CA TYR A 99 -8.31 5.90 9.84
C TYR A 99 -9.16 5.27 10.95
N ALA A 100 -8.88 5.56 12.22
CA ALA A 100 -9.60 4.98 13.35
C ALA A 100 -11.12 5.13 13.21
N GLU A 101 -11.61 6.34 12.90
CA GLU A 101 -13.04 6.63 12.78
C GLU A 101 -13.65 6.28 11.40
N ARG A 102 -12.82 6.07 10.38
CA ARG A 102 -13.30 5.84 9.01
C ARG A 102 -13.64 4.35 8.76
N ASN A 103 -14.87 4.10 8.32
CA ASN A 103 -15.40 2.77 8.01
C ASN A 103 -15.23 2.39 6.52
N GLY A 104 -13.98 2.22 6.08
CA GLY A 104 -13.64 1.84 4.71
C GLY A 104 -13.44 3.03 3.76
N GLY A 105 -13.13 2.75 2.49
CA GLY A 105 -12.86 3.80 1.51
C GLY A 105 -11.61 4.63 1.86
N TYR A 106 -10.51 3.94 2.16
CA TYR A 106 -9.24 4.57 2.53
C TYR A 106 -8.43 5.06 1.34
N THR A 107 -8.82 4.64 0.13
CA THR A 107 -8.09 4.97 -1.10
C THR A 107 -8.98 5.71 -2.10
N ARG A 108 -8.40 6.68 -2.81
CA ARG A 108 -9.00 7.30 -3.99
C ARG A 108 -8.22 6.88 -5.23
N ILE A 109 -8.92 6.73 -6.35
CA ILE A 109 -8.30 6.51 -7.66
C ILE A 109 -8.71 7.68 -8.56
N LEU A 110 -7.73 8.43 -9.03
CA LEU A 110 -7.89 9.53 -9.97
C LEU A 110 -7.42 9.07 -11.35
N LYS A 111 -8.27 9.16 -12.37
CA LYS A 111 -7.86 8.84 -13.74
C LYS A 111 -7.00 9.97 -14.29
N THR A 112 -5.94 9.60 -14.98
CA THR A 112 -5.05 10.54 -15.66
C THR A 112 -5.08 10.28 -17.16
N GLU A 113 -4.24 11.00 -17.90
CA GLU A 113 -4.11 10.83 -19.35
C GLU A 113 -3.55 9.44 -19.73
N PRO A 114 -3.90 8.92 -20.92
CA PRO A 114 -3.26 7.71 -21.45
C PRO A 114 -1.75 7.88 -21.56
N ARG A 115 -0.99 6.85 -21.21
CA ARG A 115 0.47 6.90 -21.33
C ARG A 115 0.91 6.95 -22.80
N ARG A 116 1.85 7.84 -23.10
CA ARG A 116 2.53 7.88 -24.40
C ARG A 116 3.36 6.60 -24.61
N GLY A 117 3.11 5.89 -25.72
CA GLY A 117 3.88 4.72 -26.15
C GLY A 117 3.08 3.42 -26.20
N ASP A 118 2.23 3.16 -25.20
CA ASP A 118 1.37 1.97 -25.12
C ASP A 118 -0.13 2.31 -25.02
N ALA A 119 -0.49 3.59 -24.98
CA ALA A 119 -1.85 4.09 -24.81
C ALA A 119 -2.56 3.49 -23.57
N ALA A 120 -1.81 3.04 -22.56
CA ALA A 120 -2.39 2.43 -21.37
C ALA A 120 -3.14 3.49 -20.54
N PRO A 121 -4.39 3.21 -20.10
CA PRO A 121 -5.11 4.13 -19.22
C PRO A 121 -4.41 4.18 -17.86
N MET A 122 -3.96 5.37 -17.49
CA MET A 122 -3.24 5.62 -16.25
C MET A 122 -4.17 6.15 -15.16
N ALA A 123 -3.76 5.94 -13.92
CA ALA A 123 -4.44 6.44 -12.75
C ALA A 123 -3.46 6.63 -11.58
N ILE A 124 -3.73 7.63 -10.76
CA ILE A 124 -3.10 7.82 -9.46
C ILE A 124 -3.98 7.12 -8.42
N ILE A 125 -3.38 6.32 -7.55
CA ILE A 125 -4.04 5.82 -6.34
C ILE A 125 -3.36 6.46 -5.13
N GLU A 126 -4.18 7.04 -4.25
CA GLU A 126 -3.74 7.77 -3.07
C GLU A 126 -4.50 7.31 -1.83
N LEU A 127 -3.85 7.37 -0.67
CA LEU A 127 -4.49 7.32 0.64
C LEU A 127 -5.20 8.66 0.89
N VAL A 128 -6.42 8.62 1.41
CA VAL A 128 -7.30 9.81 1.60
C VAL A 128 -7.37 10.20 3.05
#